data_AF-A0A9W8APU2-F1
#
_entry.id   AF-A0A9W8APU2-F1
#
_cell.length_a   1.000
_cell.length_b   1.000
_cell.length_c   1.000
_cell.angle_alpha   90.00
_cell.angle_beta   90.00
_cell.angle_gamma   90.00
#
_symmetry.space_group_name_H-M   'P 1'
#
loop_
_entity.id
_entity.type
_entity.pdbx_description
1 polymer ?
#
loop_
_entity_poly.entity_id
_entity_poly.type
_entity_poly.pdbx_seq_one_letter_code
_entity_poly.pdbx_strand_id
1 'polypeptide(L)' 'MDAEEFRKHGYEAVDAAVRYMKEVNDYPVIAQVKPDYLRPLLPTEAPESPESFDVIIKDFYDKIMPGITHWQS' A
#
# COMPACT_ATOMS: atom_id res chain seq x y z
N MET A 1 -9.02 2.99 15.67
CA MET A 1 -7.59 3.22 15.91
C MET A 1 -7.41 3.97 17.21
N ASP A 2 -7.17 3.21 18.28
CA ASP A 2 -6.66 3.73 19.55
C ASP A 2 -5.12 3.75 19.57
N ALA A 3 -4.52 4.13 20.70
CA ALA A 3 -3.07 4.24 20.84
C ALA A 3 -2.34 2.89 20.74
N GLU A 4 -2.96 1.80 21.19
CA GLU A 4 -2.38 0.45 21.15
C GLU A 4 -2.45 -0.12 19.74
N GLU A 5 -3.58 0.07 19.05
CA GLU A 5 -3.74 -0.25 17.62
C GLU A 5 -2.76 0.57 16.77
N PHE A 6 -2.61 1.86 17.05
CA PHE A 6 -1.65 2.71 16.35
C PHE A 6 -0.22 2.22 16.55
N ARG A 7 0.16 1.86 17.78
CA ARG A 7 1.49 1.32 18.08
C ARG A 7 1.74 0.03 17.30
N LYS A 8 0.78 -0.90 17.32
CA LYS A 8 0.86 -2.17 16.58
C LYS A 8 1.08 -1.93 15.08
N HIS A 9 0.18 -1.18 14.44
CA HIS A 9 0.22 -0.95 13.00
C HIS A 9 1.40 -0.06 12.58
N GLY A 10 1.85 0.85 13.45
CA GLY A 10 3.05 1.64 13.24
C GLY A 10 4.30 0.77 13.13
N TYR A 11 4.46 -0.22 14.01
CA TYR A 11 5.57 -1.18 13.91
C TYR A 11 5.46 -2.03 12.63
N GLU A 12 4.27 -2.52 12.29
CA GLU A 12 4.05 -3.28 11.04
C GLU A 12 4.40 -2.45 9.79
N ALA A 13 4.08 -1.16 9.79
CA ALA A 13 4.42 -0.25 8.70
C ALA A 13 5.94 0.00 8.59
N VAL A 14 6.63 0.13 9.72
CA VAL A 14 8.10 0.25 9.76
C VAL A 14 8.75 -1.02 9.22
N ASP A 15 8.31 -2.20 9.68
CA ASP A 15 8.84 -3.48 9.21
C ASP A 15 8.60 -3.68 7.71
N ALA A 16 7.42 -3.29 7.21
CA ALA A 16 7.10 -3.29 5.79
C ALA A 16 8.01 -2.37 4.97
N ALA A 17 8.29 -1.16 5.46
CA ALA A 17 9.20 -0.23 4.81
C ALA A 17 10.64 -0.78 4.76
N VAL A 18 11.12 -1.36 5.85
CA VAL A 18 12.44 -2.00 5.91
C VAL A 18 12.52 -3.18 4.94
N ARG A 19 11.48 -4.02 4.88
CA ARG A 19 11.40 -5.12 3.91
C ARG A 19 11.44 -4.59 2.48
N TYR A 20 10.62 -3.59 2.16
CA TYR A 20 10.61 -2.95 0.85
C TYR A 20 11.99 -2.44 0.47
N MET A 21 12.70 -1.71 1.34
CA MET A 21 14.05 -1.21 1.04
C MET A 21 15.08 -2.32 0.77
N LYS A 22 14.91 -3.50 1.39
CA LYS A 22 15.79 -4.65 1.14
C LYS A 22 15.49 -5.35 -0.19
N GLU A 23 14.23 -5.39 -0.57
CA GLU A 23 13.70 -6.16 -1.69
C GLU A 23 13.39 -5.28 -2.91
N VAL A 24 13.57 -3.95 -2.84
CA VAL A 24 13.16 -3.01 -3.89
C VAL A 24 13.75 -3.34 -5.27
N ASN A 25 14.94 -3.94 -5.30
CA ASN A 25 15.63 -4.36 -6.52
C ASN A 25 14.96 -5.56 -7.22
N ASP A 26 14.08 -6.28 -6.53
CA ASP A 26 13.30 -7.39 -7.10
C ASP A 26 12.04 -6.89 -7.82
N TYR A 27 11.67 -5.61 -7.63
CA TYR A 27 10.53 -5.00 -8.29
C TYR A 27 10.92 -4.38 -9.63
N PRO A 28 10.04 -4.39 -10.65
CA PRO A 28 10.28 -3.65 -11.89
C PRO A 28 10.36 -2.14 -11.60
N VAL A 29 11.50 -1.50 -11.91
CA VAL A 29 11.71 -0.07 -11.60
C VAL A 29 10.57 0.83 -12.11
N ILE A 30 10.05 0.56 -13.31
CA ILE A 30 8.95 1.31 -13.91
C ILE A 30 7.64 0.54 -13.70
N ALA A 31 6.59 1.28 -13.28
CA ALA A 31 5.25 0.75 -13.11
C ALA A 31 4.74 0.03 -14.37
N GLN A 32 4.13 -1.15 -14.21
CA GLN A 32 3.65 -1.98 -15.32
C GLN A 32 2.13 -1.88 -15.52
N VAL A 33 1.59 -0.66 -15.41
CA VAL A 33 0.15 -0.38 -15.45
C VAL A 33 -0.22 0.54 -16.60
N LYS A 34 -1.49 0.52 -16.99
CA LYS A 34 -2.03 1.48 -17.96
C LYS A 34 -2.47 2.77 -17.27
N PRO A 35 -2.53 3.90 -17.99
CA PRO A 35 -3.23 5.08 -17.49
C PRO A 35 -4.64 4.72 -17.02
N ASP A 36 -5.06 5.34 -15.92
CA ASP A 36 -6.37 5.13 -15.27
C ASP A 36 -6.60 3.75 -14.60
N TYR A 37 -5.58 2.87 -14.51
CA TYR A 37 -5.76 1.52 -13.94
C TYR A 37 -6.35 1.48 -12.52
N LEU A 38 -6.06 2.51 -11.71
CA LEU A 38 -6.45 2.54 -10.30
C LEU A 38 -7.91 2.95 -10.11
N ARG A 39 -8.46 3.82 -10.97
CA ARG A 39 -9.83 4.33 -10.84
C ARG A 39 -10.89 3.22 -10.78
N PRO A 40 -10.88 2.17 -11.62
CA PRO A 40 -11.86 1.09 -11.52
C PRO A 40 -11.65 0.14 -10.33
N LEU A 41 -10.51 0.21 -9.63
CA LEU A 41 -10.20 -0.64 -8.46
C LEU A 41 -10.63 -0.03 -7.13
N LEU A 42 -10.95 1.28 -7.14
CA LEU A 42 -11.36 2.02 -5.96
C LEU A 42 -12.87 2.29 -5.98
N PRO A 43 -13.52 2.37 -4.80
CA PRO A 43 -14.88 2.84 -4.69
C PRO A 43 -15.06 4.24 -5.32
N THR A 44 -16.26 4.52 -5.81
CA THR A 44 -16.58 5.81 -6.42
C THR A 44 -16.70 6.94 -5.41
N GLU A 45 -16.98 6.59 -4.15
CA GLU A 45 -17.18 7.50 -3.02
C GLU A 45 -16.43 6.99 -1.78
N ALA A 46 -16.22 7.87 -0.80
CA ALA A 46 -15.56 7.50 0.44
C ALA A 46 -16.47 6.59 1.30
N PRO A 47 -15.90 5.65 2.07
CA PRO A 47 -16.68 4.80 2.96
C PRO A 47 -17.31 5.63 4.09
N GLU A 48 -18.59 5.38 4.39
CA GLU A 48 -19.30 6.04 5.49
C GLU A 48 -18.87 5.51 6.87
N SER A 49 -18.38 4.28 6.92
CA SER A 49 -17.95 3.60 8.14
C SER A 49 -16.45 3.29 8.09
N PRO A 50 -15.77 3.24 9.24
CA PRO A 50 -14.36 2.87 9.29
C PRO A 50 -14.11 1.46 8.73
N GLU A 51 -13.01 1.32 8.01
CA GLU A 51 -12.49 0.03 7.57
C GLU A 51 -11.35 -0.43 8.51
N SER A 52 -11.18 -1.75 8.64
CA SER A 52 -10.04 -2.30 9.38
C SER A 52 -8.73 -1.97 8.68
N PHE A 53 -7.67 -1.74 9.46
CA PHE A 53 -6.34 -1.45 8.91
C PHE A 53 -5.82 -2.59 8.00
N ASP A 54 -6.19 -3.84 8.29
CA ASP A 54 -5.83 -5.01 7.47
C ASP A 54 -6.38 -4.92 6.03
N VAL A 55 -7.55 -4.30 5.84
CA VAL A 55 -8.12 -4.07 4.51
C VAL A 55 -7.33 -2.99 3.78
N ILE A 56 -6.95 -1.92 4.48
CA ILE A 56 -6.18 -0.81 3.92
C ILE A 56 -4.80 -1.28 3.48
N ILE A 57 -4.10 -2.07 4.30
CA ILE A 57 -2.76 -2.55 3.96
C ILE A 57 -2.80 -3.57 2.81
N LYS A 58 -3.84 -4.41 2.76
CA LYS A 58 -4.07 -5.32 1.63
C LYS A 58 -4.27 -4.53 0.33
N ASP A 59 -5.11 -3.49 0.37
CA ASP A 59 -5.34 -2.62 -0.79
C ASP A 59 -4.06 -1.88 -1.21
N PHE A 60 -3.20 -1.49 -0.27
CA PHE A 60 -1.89 -0.91 -0.60
C PHE A 60 -1.04 -1.87 -1.43
N TYR A 61 -0.91 -3.13 -1.02
CA TYR A 61 -0.13 -4.13 -1.77
C TYR A 61 -0.77 -4.54 -3.09
N ASP A 62 -2.10 -4.70 -3.12
CA ASP A 62 -2.78 -5.23 -4.30
C ASP A 62 -3.04 -4.16 -5.36
N LYS A 63 -3.34 -2.92 -4.94
CA LYS A 63 -3.80 -1.85 -5.83
C LYS A 63 -2.76 -0.77 -6.05
N ILE A 64 -1.93 -0.44 -5.05
CA ILE A 64 -0.99 0.68 -5.14
C ILE A 64 0.40 0.23 -5.60
N MET A 65 0.98 -0.78 -4.97
CA MET A 65 2.34 -1.27 -5.28
C MET A 65 2.57 -1.57 -6.77
N PRO A 66 1.65 -2.20 -7.53
CA PRO A 66 1.86 -2.46 -8.96
C PRO A 66 2.01 -1.22 -9.83
N GLY A 67 1.47 -0.07 -9.39
CA GLY A 67 1.53 1.19 -10.12
C GLY A 67 2.61 2.15 -9.64
N ILE A 68 3.46 1.73 -8.70
CA ILE A 68 4.60 2.54 -8.24
C ILE A 68 5.75 2.38 -9.23
N THR A 69 6.39 3.51 -9.56
CA THR A 69 7.76 3.50 -10.09
C THR A 69 8.70 3.48 -8.90
N HIS A 70 9.54 2.46 -8.78
CA HIS A 70 10.39 2.21 -7.62
C HIS A 70 11.68 3.03 -7.67
N TRP A 71 11.59 4.32 -7.33
CA TRP A 71 12.70 5.29 -7.37
C TRP A 71 13.90 4.97 -6.46
N GLN A 72 13.73 4.05 -5.51
CA GLN A 72 14.76 3.66 -4.54
C GLN A 72 15.52 2.39 -4.94
N SER A 73 15.19 1.82 -6.11
CA SER A 73 15.99 0.75 -6.73
C SER A 73 17.31 1.27 -7.28
#